data_AF-A0A8T1S0A5-F1
#
_entry.id   AF-A0A8T1S0A5-F1
#
_cell.length_a   1.000
_cell.length_b   1.000
_cell.length_c   1.000
_cell.angle_alpha   90.00
_cell.angle_beta   90.00
_cell.angle_gamma   90.00
#
_symmetry.space_group_name_H-M   'P 1'
#
loop_
_entity.id
_entity.type
_entity.pdbx_description
1 polymer ?
#
loop_
_entity_poly.entity_id
_entity_poly.type
_entity_poly.pdbx_seq_one_letter_code
_entity_poly.pdbx_strand_id
1 'polypeptide(L)'
;MKTILRGVVLKEYLTLKTFVAKVIGLTCALGSGMPLGKEGPFVHIASMCAALLSKFLSLFGGIYENESRNIEMLAAACAVGVGCCFAAPIGGVLFSIEVTSTFFAVRNYWRGFFAATFSAFIFRVLAVWNKDEETITALFKTRFRMDFPFDLQELPAFAVIG
;
A
#
# COMPACT_ATOMS: atom_id res chain seq x y z
N MET A 1 9.59 -0.76 -7.55
CA MET A 1 9.79 -0.62 -6.09
C MET A 1 10.74 -1.65 -5.51
N LYS A 2 10.47 -2.96 -5.64
CA LYS A 2 11.37 -4.04 -5.14
C LYS A 2 12.84 -3.84 -5.52
N THR A 3 13.12 -3.45 -6.76
CA THR A 3 14.48 -3.14 -7.25
C THR A 3 15.12 -1.95 -6.54
N ILE A 4 14.38 -0.86 -6.32
CA ILE A 4 14.85 0.32 -5.61
C ILE A 4 15.12 0.02 -4.14
N LEU A 5 14.24 -0.73 -3.48
CA LEU A 5 14.44 -1.16 -2.08
C LEU A 5 15.61 -2.14 -1.91
N ARG A 6 16.07 -2.77 -3.00
CA ARG A 6 17.31 -3.57 -3.04
C ARG A 6 18.57 -2.75 -3.36
N GLY A 7 18.44 -1.43 -3.50
CA GLY A 7 19.56 -0.51 -3.74
C GLY A 7 19.80 -0.12 -5.20
N VAL A 8 18.98 -0.58 -6.14
CA VAL A 8 19.12 -0.17 -7.55
C VAL A 8 18.36 1.13 -7.81
N VAL A 9 19.08 2.23 -7.98
CA VAL A 9 18.49 3.54 -8.26
C VAL A 9 18.04 3.63 -9.72
N LEU A 10 16.73 3.70 -9.94
CA LEU A 10 16.15 3.96 -11.25
C LEU A 10 15.91 5.47 -11.43
N LYS A 11 16.69 6.08 -12.32
CA LYS A 11 16.53 7.50 -12.66
C LYS A 11 15.14 7.73 -13.26
N GLU A 12 14.54 8.88 -12.94
CA GLU A 12 13.21 9.32 -13.39
C GLU A 12 11.99 8.51 -12.92
N TYR A 13 12.19 7.40 -12.21
CA TYR A 13 11.11 6.52 -11.76
C TYR A 13 10.20 7.17 -10.70
N LEU A 14 10.78 7.98 -9.80
CA LEU A 14 10.07 8.65 -8.70
C LEU A 14 9.85 10.15 -8.96
N THR A 15 9.41 10.52 -10.16
CA THR A 15 9.23 11.95 -10.55
C THR A 15 7.79 12.44 -10.41
N LEU A 16 7.61 13.76 -10.30
CA LEU A 16 6.28 14.37 -10.30
C LEU A 16 5.56 14.17 -11.65
N LYS A 17 6.32 14.13 -12.76
CA LYS A 17 5.76 13.86 -14.09
C LYS A 17 5.13 12.47 -14.16
N THR A 18 5.84 11.44 -13.66
CA THR A 18 5.30 10.07 -13.60
C THR A 18 4.13 9.96 -12.63
N PHE A 19 4.12 10.75 -11.55
CA PHE A 19 2.99 10.79 -10.61
C PHE A 19 1.70 11.25 -11.30
N VAL A 20 1.72 12.41 -11.94
CA VAL A 20 0.53 12.97 -12.61
C VAL A 20 0.04 12.05 -13.72
N ALA A 21 0.96 11.60 -14.58
CA ALA A 21 0.62 10.68 -15.68
C ALA A 21 0.00 9.37 -15.17
N LYS A 22 0.54 8.80 -14.08
CA LYS A 22 0.06 7.53 -13.52
C LYS A 22 -1.29 7.67 -12.81
N VAL A 23 -1.55 8.78 -12.12
CA VAL A 23 -2.87 9.03 -11.50
C VAL A 23 -3.95 9.13 -12.57
N ILE A 24 -3.73 9.95 -13.61
CA ILE A 24 -4.70 10.11 -14.71
C ILE A 24 -4.90 8.78 -15.45
N GLY A 25 -3.80 8.12 -15.83
CA GLY A 25 -3.85 6.85 -16.54
C GLY A 25 -4.55 5.73 -15.75
N LEU A 26 -4.31 5.67 -14.43
CA LEU A 26 -4.99 4.70 -13.56
C LEU A 26 -6.50 4.99 -13.47
N THR A 27 -6.90 6.25 -13.31
CA THR A 27 -8.32 6.63 -13.27
C THR A 27 -9.02 6.27 -14.58
N CYS A 28 -8.41 6.56 -15.73
CA CYS A 28 -8.94 6.16 -17.04
C CYS A 28 -9.02 4.64 -17.20
N ALA A 29 -8.01 3.90 -16.76
CA ALA A 29 -7.99 2.44 -16.84
C ALA A 29 -9.05 1.77 -15.95
N LEU A 30 -9.32 2.33 -14.77
CA LEU A 30 -10.41 1.86 -13.91
C LEU A 30 -11.78 2.25 -14.47
N GLY A 31 -11.89 3.44 -15.07
CA GLY A 31 -13.12 3.91 -15.72
C GLY A 31 -13.47 3.19 -17.03
N SER A 32 -12.50 2.56 -17.70
CA SER A 32 -12.73 1.84 -18.96
C SER A 32 -13.39 0.47 -18.80
N GLY A 33 -13.50 -0.06 -17.57
CA GLY A 33 -14.05 -1.38 -17.29
C GLY A 33 -13.16 -2.55 -17.73
N MET A 34 -11.91 -2.28 -18.13
CA MET A 34 -10.93 -3.34 -18.41
C MET A 34 -10.58 -4.10 -17.11
N PRO A 35 -10.23 -5.40 -17.20
CA PRO A 35 -9.86 -6.21 -16.03
C PRO A 35 -8.44 -5.86 -15.53
N LEU A 36 -8.23 -4.62 -15.13
CA LEU A 36 -6.96 -4.07 -14.66
C LEU A 36 -7.05 -3.72 -13.17
N GLY A 37 -6.02 -4.11 -12.41
CA GLY A 37 -5.93 -3.83 -10.98
C GLY A 37 -5.28 -2.48 -10.65
N LYS A 38 -5.71 -1.84 -9.55
CA LYS A 38 -5.15 -0.57 -9.06
C LYS A 38 -3.93 -0.72 -8.16
N GLU A 39 -3.71 -1.88 -7.56
CA GLU A 39 -2.79 -2.07 -6.42
C GLU A 39 -1.35 -1.70 -6.74
N GLY A 40 -0.75 -2.32 -7.76
CA GLY A 40 0.63 -2.06 -8.15
C GLY A 40 0.88 -0.59 -8.52
N PRO A 41 0.05 0.02 -9.38
CA PRO A 41 0.12 1.46 -9.65
C PRO A 41 -0.02 2.33 -8.40
N PHE A 42 -0.92 1.98 -7.47
CA PHE A 42 -1.16 2.74 -6.25
C PHE A 42 0.00 2.66 -5.25
N VAL A 43 0.65 1.49 -5.12
CA VAL A 43 1.91 1.36 -4.37
C VAL A 43 2.97 2.32 -4.92
N HIS A 44 3.08 2.40 -6.26
CA HIS A 44 4.03 3.32 -6.88
C HIS A 44 3.67 4.79 -6.61
N ILE A 45 2.39 5.14 -6.69
CA ILE A 45 1.88 6.49 -6.39
C ILE A 45 2.21 6.87 -4.93
N ALA A 46 1.95 5.98 -3.97
CA ALA A 46 2.29 6.19 -2.57
C ALA A 46 3.80 6.41 -2.36
N SER A 47 4.64 5.60 -3.02
CA SER A 47 6.10 5.77 -2.98
C SER A 47 6.58 7.09 -3.60
N MET A 48 5.94 7.55 -4.68
CA MET A 48 6.22 8.88 -5.26
C MET A 48 5.80 10.01 -4.30
N CYS A 49 4.64 9.90 -3.64
CA CYS A 49 4.23 10.87 -2.62
C CYS A 49 5.25 10.95 -1.48
N ALA A 50 5.71 9.80 -0.97
CA ALA A 50 6.73 9.77 0.07
C ALA A 50 8.05 10.40 -0.39
N ALA A 51 8.52 10.09 -1.60
CA ALA A 51 9.75 10.67 -2.14
C ALA A 51 9.67 12.19 -2.35
N LEU A 52 8.54 12.68 -2.88
CA LEU A 52 8.30 14.12 -3.05
C LEU A 52 8.19 14.83 -1.70
N LEU A 53 7.54 14.22 -0.72
CA LEU A 53 7.43 14.73 0.64
C LEU A 53 8.81 14.78 1.32
N SER A 54 9.64 13.74 1.19
CA SER A 54 11.03 13.75 1.68
C SER A 54 11.84 14.90 1.09
N LYS A 55 11.73 15.11 -0.23
CA LYS A 55 12.43 16.20 -0.92
C LYS A 55 11.93 17.58 -0.48
N PHE A 56 10.62 17.72 -0.25
CA PHE A 56 10.06 18.96 0.27
C PHE A 56 10.54 19.25 1.70
N LEU A 57 10.54 18.23 2.57
CA LEU A 57 11.05 18.34 3.95
C LEU A 57 12.55 18.62 4.01
N SER A 58 13.35 18.09 3.08
CA SER A 58 14.80 18.36 3.05
C SER A 58 15.11 19.83 2.78
N LEU A 59 14.22 20.58 2.13
CA LEU A 59 14.37 22.03 1.93
C LEU A 59 14.26 22.81 3.25
N PHE A 60 13.54 22.28 4.24
CA PHE A 60 13.31 22.91 5.55
C PHE A 60 14.25 22.39 6.65
N GLY A 61 14.96 21.28 6.40
CA GLY A 61 15.97 20.74 7.30
C GLY A 61 16.66 19.52 6.69
N GLY A 62 17.98 19.60 6.49
CA GLY A 62 18.81 18.60 5.78
C GLY A 62 18.88 17.19 6.40
N ILE A 63 18.07 16.90 7.41
CA ILE A 63 17.97 15.62 8.12
C ILE A 63 17.46 14.47 7.20
N TYR A 64 16.88 14.79 6.05
CA TYR A 64 16.31 13.83 5.08
C TYR A 64 17.19 13.49 3.87
N GLU A 65 18.44 13.96 3.82
CA GLU A 65 19.38 13.59 2.72
C GLU A 65 19.90 12.14 2.82
N ASN A 66 19.73 11.48 3.97
CA ASN A 66 20.23 10.12 4.17
C ASN A 66 19.49 9.08 3.31
N GLU A 67 20.24 8.37 2.47
CA GLU A 67 19.72 7.32 1.58
C GLU A 67 18.99 6.22 2.36
N SER A 68 19.54 5.78 3.49
CA SER A 68 18.91 4.80 4.38
C SER A 68 17.50 5.24 4.80
N ARG A 69 17.32 6.51 5.21
CA ARG A 69 16.01 7.04 5.62
C ARG A 69 15.03 7.13 4.46
N ASN A 70 15.50 7.46 3.26
CA ASN A 70 14.67 7.44 2.07
C ASN A 70 14.15 6.03 1.78
N ILE A 71 14.99 5.00 1.92
CA ILE A 71 14.56 3.60 1.79
C ILE A 71 13.54 3.23 2.89
N GLU A 72 13.75 3.64 4.15
CA GLU A 72 12.77 3.43 5.23
C GLU A 72 11.41 4.06 4.92
N MET A 73 11.40 5.28 4.36
CA MET A 73 10.18 5.98 3.96
C MET A 73 9.49 5.32 2.78
N LEU A 74 10.24 4.87 1.77
CA LEU A 74 9.70 4.15 0.62
C LEU A 74 9.06 2.81 1.05
N ALA A 75 9.67 2.10 2.00
CA ALA A 75 9.10 0.88 2.56
C ALA A 75 7.77 1.15 3.29
N ALA A 76 7.72 2.20 4.13
CA ALA A 76 6.47 2.62 4.77
C ALA A 76 5.40 3.02 3.74
N ALA A 77 5.80 3.71 2.67
CA ALA A 77 4.90 4.09 1.58
C ALA A 77 4.32 2.88 0.83
N CYS A 78 5.12 1.81 0.63
CA CYS A 78 4.60 0.57 0.06
C CYS A 78 3.53 -0.06 0.95
N ALA A 79 3.70 -0.03 2.28
CA ALA A 79 2.70 -0.51 3.22
C ALA A 79 1.40 0.31 3.16
N VAL A 80 1.53 1.64 3.11
CA VAL A 80 0.40 2.57 2.96
C VAL A 80 -0.34 2.35 1.65
N GLY A 81 0.37 2.18 0.53
CA GLY A 81 -0.24 1.99 -0.78
C GLY A 81 -1.17 0.78 -0.84
N VAL A 82 -0.71 -0.37 -0.33
CA VAL A 82 -1.54 -1.59 -0.26
C VAL A 82 -2.60 -1.48 0.82
N GLY A 83 -2.23 -1.00 2.01
CA GLY A 83 -3.14 -0.83 3.14
C GLY A 83 -4.34 0.06 2.81
N CYS A 84 -4.13 1.12 2.03
CA CYS A 84 -5.18 2.00 1.52
C CYS A 84 -6.07 1.35 0.46
N CYS A 85 -5.49 0.57 -0.47
CA CYS A 85 -6.24 -0.07 -1.55
C CYS A 85 -7.34 -1.01 -1.05
N PHE A 86 -7.07 -1.70 0.06
CA PHE A 86 -7.91 -2.76 0.62
C PHE A 86 -8.50 -2.45 2.00
N ALA A 87 -8.12 -1.32 2.60
CA ALA A 87 -8.33 -1.03 4.02
C ALA A 87 -7.81 -2.16 4.95
N ALA A 88 -6.69 -2.77 4.58
CA ALA A 88 -6.06 -3.90 5.27
C ALA A 88 -4.64 -3.53 5.72
N PRO A 89 -4.48 -2.80 6.84
CA PRO A 89 -3.19 -2.25 7.24
C PRO A 89 -2.15 -3.34 7.56
N ILE A 90 -2.56 -4.44 8.21
CA ILE A 90 -1.68 -5.57 8.51
C ILE A 90 -1.17 -6.20 7.21
N GLY A 91 -2.07 -6.48 6.26
CA GLY A 91 -1.70 -7.03 4.96
C GLY A 91 -0.76 -6.12 4.17
N GLY A 92 -0.97 -4.81 4.23
CA GLY A 92 -0.09 -3.84 3.59
C GLY A 92 1.33 -3.85 4.17
N VAL A 93 1.47 -3.94 5.50
CA VAL A 93 2.79 -4.02 6.14
C VAL A 93 3.49 -5.34 5.83
N LEU A 94 2.76 -6.47 5.86
CA LEU A 94 3.33 -7.78 5.49
C LEU A 94 3.81 -7.78 4.04
N PHE A 95 3.02 -7.22 3.13
CA PHE A 95 3.44 -7.02 1.73
C PHE A 95 4.68 -6.13 1.63
N SER A 96 4.75 -5.05 2.41
CA SER A 96 5.95 -4.19 2.42
C SER A 96 7.19 -4.94 2.89
N ILE A 97 7.06 -5.80 3.92
CA ILE A 97 8.16 -6.67 4.38
C ILE A 97 8.60 -7.63 3.27
N GLU A 98 7.65 -8.28 2.59
CA GLU A 98 7.94 -9.23 1.50
C GLU A 98 8.62 -8.58 0.29
N VAL A 99 8.25 -7.33 -0.01
CA VAL A 99 8.80 -6.56 -1.14
C VAL A 99 10.13 -5.88 -0.78
N THR A 100 10.38 -5.62 0.51
CA THR A 100 11.65 -5.08 0.99
C THR A 100 12.74 -6.17 0.98
N SER A 101 14.02 -5.77 1.06
CA SER A 101 15.16 -6.69 1.03
C SER A 101 15.13 -7.75 2.16
N THR A 102 16.12 -8.65 2.19
CA THR A 102 16.28 -9.71 3.20
C THR A 102 16.22 -9.23 4.66
N PHE A 103 16.49 -7.95 4.93
CA PHE A 103 16.42 -7.39 6.28
C PHE A 103 15.40 -6.24 6.35
N PHE A 104 14.55 -6.29 7.38
CA PHE A 104 13.54 -5.27 7.66
C PHE A 104 13.63 -4.84 9.12
N ALA A 105 13.98 -3.58 9.37
CA ALA A 105 14.11 -3.07 10.73
C ALA A 105 12.73 -2.98 11.41
N VAL A 106 12.62 -3.47 12.65
CA VAL A 106 11.38 -3.43 13.46
C VAL A 106 10.88 -1.99 13.66
N ARG A 107 11.77 -1.00 13.65
CA ARG A 107 11.38 0.41 13.67
C ARG A 107 10.53 0.80 12.44
N ASN A 108 10.86 0.27 11.26
CA ASN A 108 10.11 0.53 10.03
C ASN A 108 8.78 -0.20 10.01
N TYR A 109 8.70 -1.35 10.70
CA TYR A 109 7.45 -2.07 10.92
C TYR A 109 6.44 -1.18 11.63
N TRP A 110 6.80 -0.63 12.78
CA TRP A 110 5.91 0.23 13.56
C TRP A 110 5.51 1.49 12.82
N ARG A 111 6.45 2.14 12.11
CA ARG A 111 6.17 3.32 11.28
C ARG A 111 5.23 3.01 10.12
N GLY A 112 5.49 1.91 9.40
CA GLY A 112 4.64 1.45 8.30
C GLY A 112 3.26 1.04 8.77
N PHE A 113 3.17 0.35 9.91
CA PHE A 113 1.90 -0.06 10.52
C PHE A 113 1.06 1.15 10.92
N PHE A 114 1.64 2.11 11.64
CA PHE A 114 0.93 3.34 12.02
C PHE A 114 0.47 4.14 10.79
N ALA A 115 1.32 4.29 9.78
CA ALA A 115 0.95 5.00 8.56
C ALA A 115 -0.16 4.27 7.77
N ALA A 116 -0.09 2.94 7.68
CA ALA A 116 -1.09 2.13 6.98
C ALA A 116 -2.44 2.12 7.70
N THR A 117 -2.46 2.03 9.03
CA THR A 117 -3.71 2.10 9.82
C THR A 117 -4.36 3.47 9.69
N PHE A 118 -3.58 4.56 9.77
CA PHE A 118 -4.10 5.91 9.59
C PHE A 118 -4.65 6.11 8.17
N SER A 119 -3.95 5.63 7.14
CA SER A 119 -4.43 5.69 5.76
C SER A 119 -5.75 4.92 5.56
N ALA A 120 -5.84 3.69 6.09
CA ALA A 120 -7.06 2.89 6.02
C ALA A 120 -8.21 3.54 6.79
N PHE A 121 -7.93 4.12 7.96
CA PHE A 121 -8.90 4.84 8.77
C PHE A 121 -9.46 6.06 8.03
N ILE A 122 -8.60 6.93 7.49
CA ILE A 122 -9.03 8.11 6.74
C ILE A 122 -9.86 7.72 5.51
N PHE A 123 -9.45 6.69 4.77
CA PHE A 123 -10.21 6.19 3.63
C PHE A 123 -11.64 5.78 4.01
N ARG A 124 -11.81 5.13 5.17
CA ARG A 124 -13.12 4.73 5.67
C ARG A 124 -13.97 5.88 6.19
N VAL A 125 -13.36 6.79 6.94
CA VAL A 125 -14.06 7.96 7.48
C VAL A 125 -14.57 8.83 6.33
N LEU A 126 -13.78 8.99 5.27
CA LEU A 126 -14.20 9.74 4.07
C LEU A 126 -15.38 9.06 3.35
N ALA A 127 -15.43 7.74 3.27
CA ALA A 127 -16.57 7.02 2.69
C ALA A 127 -17.87 7.27 3.48
N VAL A 128 -17.79 7.26 4.82
CA VAL A 128 -18.95 7.59 5.68
C VAL A 128 -19.35 9.06 5.53
N TRP A 129 -18.36 9.97 5.45
CA TRP A 129 -18.61 11.40 5.25
C TRP A 129 -19.30 11.69 3.92
N ASN A 130 -18.87 11.01 2.85
CA ASN A 130 -19.45 11.13 1.52
C ASN A 130 -20.81 10.41 1.38
N LYS A 131 -21.31 9.80 2.46
CA LYS A 131 -22.55 9.04 2.53
C LYS A 131 -22.58 7.82 1.61
N ASP A 132 -21.41 7.29 1.24
CA ASP A 132 -21.29 6.04 0.48
C ASP A 132 -21.55 4.81 1.39
N GLU A 133 -21.28 4.94 2.69
CA GLU A 133 -21.39 3.87 3.69
C GLU A 133 -22.00 4.40 5.00
N GLU A 134 -22.84 3.61 5.67
CA GLU A 134 -23.46 4.00 6.96
C GLU A 134 -22.49 3.91 8.14
N THR A 135 -21.56 2.95 8.10
CA THR A 135 -20.61 2.68 9.20
C THR A 135 -19.25 2.25 8.67
N ILE A 136 -18.22 2.39 9.52
CA ILE A 136 -16.85 1.94 9.22
C ILE A 136 -16.82 0.41 9.18
N THR A 137 -17.07 -0.18 8.02
CA THR A 137 -17.04 -1.63 7.82
C THR A 137 -15.97 -2.03 6.80
N ALA A 138 -15.69 -3.34 6.66
CA ALA A 138 -14.79 -3.85 5.64
C ALA A 138 -15.38 -3.64 4.22
N LEU A 139 -14.51 -3.52 3.19
CA LEU A 139 -14.91 -3.05 1.85
C LEU A 139 -15.70 -4.15 1.15
N PHE A 140 -15.27 -5.38 1.40
CA PHE A 140 -15.89 -6.59 0.92
C PHE A 140 -16.28 -7.42 2.13
N LYS A 141 -17.46 -7.14 2.70
CA LYS A 141 -18.00 -7.89 3.83
C LYS A 141 -18.60 -9.21 3.34
N THR A 142 -17.97 -10.31 3.65
CA THR A 142 -18.54 -11.65 3.46
C THR A 142 -19.32 -12.08 4.70
N ARG A 143 -20.47 -12.73 4.51
CA ARG A 143 -21.26 -13.35 5.59
C ARG A 143 -21.17 -14.86 5.46
N PHE A 144 -20.40 -15.48 6.34
CA PHE A 144 -20.41 -16.94 6.48
C PHE A 144 -21.68 -17.37 7.21
N ARG A 145 -22.32 -18.44 6.75
CA ARG A 145 -23.58 -18.96 7.33
C ARG A 145 -23.36 -19.80 8.58
N MET A 146 -22.17 -20.34 8.75
CA MET A 146 -21.80 -21.25 9.83
C MET A 146 -20.58 -20.70 10.56
N ASP A 147 -20.53 -20.87 11.88
CA ASP A 147 -19.40 -20.45 12.71
C ASP A 147 -18.14 -21.29 12.44
N PHE A 148 -18.32 -22.56 12.08
CA PHE A 148 -17.29 -23.46 11.58
C PHE A 148 -17.60 -23.87 10.13
N PRO A 149 -17.12 -23.10 9.14
CA PRO A 149 -17.49 -23.33 7.74
C PRO A 149 -16.72 -24.45 7.04
N PHE A 150 -15.65 -24.98 7.63
CA PHE A 150 -14.75 -25.95 6.98
C PHE A 150 -14.43 -27.14 7.88
N ASP A 151 -14.51 -28.34 7.33
CA ASP A 151 -14.11 -29.58 7.97
C ASP A 151 -12.69 -30.01 7.57
N LEU A 152 -12.02 -30.78 8.44
CA LEU A 152 -10.67 -31.31 8.19
C LEU A 152 -10.58 -32.14 6.90
N GLN A 153 -11.69 -32.74 6.47
CA GLN A 153 -11.79 -33.54 5.25
C GLN A 153 -11.67 -32.70 3.97
N GLU A 154 -11.90 -31.39 4.04
CA GLU A 154 -11.83 -30.47 2.91
C GLU A 154 -10.41 -29.92 2.67
N LEU A 155 -9.50 -30.07 3.64
CA LEU A 155 -8.12 -29.60 3.53
C LEU A 155 -7.36 -30.14 2.31
N PRO A 156 -7.48 -31.43 1.91
CA PRO A 156 -6.88 -31.92 0.68
C PRO A 156 -7.42 -31.22 -0.57
N ALA A 157 -8.71 -30.87 -0.61
CA ALA A 157 -9.30 -30.15 -1.72
C ALA A 157 -8.72 -28.72 -1.82
N PHE A 158 -8.57 -28.03 -0.68
CA PHE A 158 -7.88 -26.72 -0.65
C PHE A 158 -6.43 -26.79 -1.12
N ALA A 159 -5.72 -27.88 -0.79
CA ALA A 159 -4.34 -28.09 -1.24
C ALA A 159 -4.23 -28.39 -2.75
N VAL A 160 -5.26 -28.98 -3.37
CA VAL A 160 -5.30 -29.20 -4.82
C VAL A 160 -5.66 -27.91 -5.57
N ILE A 161 -6.45 -27.02 -4.95
CA ILE A 161 -6.83 -25.73 -5.53
C ILE A 161 -5.68 -24.71 -5.49
N GLY A 162 -4.92 -24.67 -4.39
CA GLY A 162 -3.81 -23.73 -4.16
C GLY A 162 -2.56 -24.05 -4.96
#